data_AF-A0A5B3G031-F1
#
_entry.id   AF-A0A5B3G031-F1
#
_cell.length_a   1.000
_cell.length_b   1.000
_cell.length_c   1.000
_cell.angle_alpha   90.00
_cell.angle_beta   90.00
_cell.angle_gamma   90.00
#
_symmetry.space_group_name_H-M   'P 1'
#
loop_
_entity.id
_entity.type
_entity.pdbx_description
1 polymer ?
#
loop_
_entity_poly.entity_id
_entity_poly.type
_entity_poly.pdbx_seq_one_letter_code
_entity_poly.pdbx_strand_id
1 'polypeptide(L)'
;MKNYLSILIVLLMFGLLITGCGNRPQPSVITVNTKLMEQMDSIIGDIYERDTIKGDFNGDGKIEYAYSESNPAEYYSLDEVDDGKLNNITFSNPTIPAIETKFQIERLTNEGDLNGDGIDEIGFNRRAISRICGYTVYSLSRTNQWKELLRVGYDALNPPRDVCRPDPNRPGYVIVQTVEWEDGESTPIEKTVKIK
;
A
#
# COMPACT_ATOMS: atom_id res chain seq x y z
N MET A 1 -4.89 52.57 60.37
CA MET A 1 -5.81 52.08 59.32
C MET A 1 -5.21 52.37 57.95
N LYS A 2 -4.31 51.51 57.44
CA LYS A 2 -3.80 51.62 56.05
C LYS A 2 -3.07 50.35 55.53
N ASN A 3 -3.20 49.21 56.23
CA ASN A 3 -2.48 47.98 55.86
C ASN A 3 -3.41 46.83 55.42
N TYR A 4 -4.73 47.04 55.36
CA TYR A 4 -5.68 46.03 54.89
C TYR A 4 -6.00 46.15 53.39
N LEU A 5 -5.65 47.28 52.76
CA LEU A 5 -5.89 47.50 51.32
C LEU A 5 -4.83 46.83 50.43
N SER A 6 -3.60 46.65 50.93
CA SER A 6 -2.53 45.97 50.18
C SER A 6 -2.66 44.45 50.19
N ILE A 7 -3.30 43.86 51.20
CA ILE A 7 -3.51 42.41 51.30
C ILE A 7 -4.68 41.97 50.41
N LEU A 8 -5.68 42.83 50.23
CA LEU A 8 -6.84 42.54 49.36
C LEU A 8 -6.48 42.51 47.87
N ILE A 9 -5.50 43.32 47.44
CA ILE A 9 -5.01 43.34 46.05
C ILE A 9 -4.13 42.12 45.73
N VAL A 10 -3.38 41.60 46.71
CA VAL A 10 -2.56 40.39 46.52
C VAL A 10 -3.42 39.12 46.46
N LEU A 11 -4.51 39.04 47.22
CA LEU A 11 -5.46 37.91 47.14
C LEU A 11 -6.28 37.90 45.85
N LEU A 12 -6.61 39.06 45.28
CA LEU A 12 -7.31 39.17 43.99
C LEU A 12 -6.41 38.81 42.80
N MET A 13 -5.09 38.99 42.91
CA MET A 13 -4.13 38.57 41.88
C MET A 13 -3.79 37.08 41.94
N PHE A 14 -3.86 36.44 43.12
CA PHE A 14 -3.74 34.97 43.23
C PHE A 14 -5.03 34.23 42.82
N GLY A 15 -6.18 34.90 42.85
CA GLY A 15 -7.45 34.35 42.37
C GLY A 15 -7.64 34.36 40.85
N LEU A 16 -6.71 34.96 40.08
CA LEU A 16 -6.81 35.11 38.62
C LEU A 16 -5.68 34.41 37.83
N LEU A 17 -4.90 33.53 38.48
CA LEU A 17 -3.99 32.61 37.80
C LEU A 17 -4.47 31.14 37.82
N ILE A 18 -5.78 30.95 37.90
CA ILE A 18 -6.46 29.67 37.64
C ILE A 18 -7.60 29.86 36.63
N THR A 19 -7.38 30.70 35.63
CA THR A 19 -8.12 30.64 34.37
C THR A 19 -7.14 30.27 33.28
N GLY A 20 -7.04 28.98 32.96
CA GLY A 20 -6.20 28.55 31.84
C GLY A 20 -5.61 27.16 31.86
N CYS A 21 -6.08 26.24 32.69
CA CYS A 21 -5.90 24.80 32.44
C CYS A 21 -7.23 24.12 32.76
N GLY A 22 -8.20 24.26 31.86
CA GLY A 22 -9.31 23.33 31.82
C GLY A 22 -8.72 21.92 31.75
N ASN A 23 -9.21 21.03 32.60
CA ASN A 23 -8.98 19.60 32.54
C ASN A 23 -9.14 19.13 31.08
N ARG A 24 -8.06 19.13 30.29
CA ARG A 24 -7.99 18.19 29.18
C ARG A 24 -7.87 16.86 29.90
N PRO A 25 -8.87 15.96 29.81
CA PRO A 25 -8.68 14.63 30.34
C PRO A 25 -7.44 14.10 29.63
N GLN A 26 -6.36 13.89 30.38
CA GLN A 26 -5.24 13.15 29.83
C GLN A 26 -5.84 11.81 29.41
N PRO A 27 -5.74 11.42 28.13
CA PRO A 27 -6.27 10.14 27.71
C PRO A 27 -5.68 9.10 28.64
N SER A 28 -6.55 8.28 29.23
CA SER A 28 -6.12 7.28 30.19
C SER A 28 -5.02 6.44 29.56
N VAL A 29 -4.04 6.00 30.36
CA VAL A 29 -2.95 5.13 29.88
C VAL A 29 -3.50 3.93 29.09
N ILE A 30 -4.68 3.45 29.46
CA ILE A 30 -5.42 2.40 28.75
C ILE A 30 -5.81 2.85 27.33
N THR A 31 -6.39 4.04 27.15
CA THR A 31 -6.77 4.59 25.83
C THR A 31 -5.57 4.84 24.92
N VAL A 32 -4.43 5.29 25.47
CA VAL A 32 -3.20 5.50 24.70
C VAL A 32 -2.63 4.15 24.24
N ASN A 33 -2.65 3.14 25.13
CA ASN A 33 -2.18 1.80 24.81
C ASN A 33 -3.08 1.08 23.79
N THR A 34 -4.40 1.27 23.84
CA THR A 34 -5.32 0.70 22.83
C THR A 34 -5.08 1.33 21.46
N LYS A 35 -4.93 2.66 21.38
CA LYS A 35 -4.63 3.32 20.11
C LYS A 35 -3.26 2.93 19.54
N LEU A 36 -2.27 2.73 20.41
CA LEU A 36 -0.96 2.21 20.01
C LEU A 36 -1.04 0.76 19.55
N MET A 37 -1.86 -0.09 20.19
CA MET A 37 -2.12 -1.46 19.76
C MET A 37 -2.85 -1.51 18.43
N GLU A 38 -3.89 -0.69 18.22
CA GLU A 38 -4.59 -0.58 16.93
C GLU A 38 -3.65 -0.09 15.81
N GLN A 39 -2.77 0.86 16.13
CA GLN A 39 -1.78 1.37 15.18
C GLN A 39 -0.67 0.34 14.92
N MET A 40 -0.24 -0.42 15.92
CA MET A 40 0.69 -1.54 15.75
C MET A 40 0.06 -2.70 14.99
N ASP A 41 -1.20 -3.05 15.25
CA ASP A 41 -1.94 -4.08 14.52
C ASP A 41 -2.20 -3.66 13.07
N SER A 42 -2.42 -2.36 12.82
CA SER A 42 -2.46 -1.79 11.47
C SER A 42 -1.10 -1.85 10.79
N ILE A 43 -0.01 -1.52 11.50
CA ILE A 43 1.36 -1.58 10.95
C ILE A 43 1.77 -3.04 10.68
N ILE A 44 1.46 -3.96 11.59
CA ILE A 44 1.75 -5.40 11.45
C ILE A 44 0.86 -6.00 10.36
N GLY A 45 -0.42 -5.61 10.30
CA GLY A 45 -1.32 -5.88 9.18
C GLY A 45 -0.70 -5.43 7.87
N ASP A 46 -0.26 -4.18 7.75
CA ASP A 46 0.38 -3.64 6.56
C ASP A 46 1.70 -4.35 6.19
N ILE A 47 2.46 -4.86 7.17
CA ILE A 47 3.71 -5.61 6.93
C ILE A 47 3.42 -7.02 6.40
N TYR A 48 2.40 -7.71 6.93
CA TYR A 48 2.00 -9.04 6.43
C TYR A 48 1.11 -8.99 5.18
N GLU A 49 0.33 -7.92 4.98
CA GLU A 49 -0.57 -7.71 3.84
C GLU A 49 0.16 -7.24 2.57
N ARG A 50 1.34 -6.61 2.67
CA ARG A 50 2.16 -6.28 1.48
C ARG A 50 2.56 -7.53 0.71
N ASP A 51 2.88 -8.58 1.44
CA ASP A 51 3.43 -9.81 0.88
C ASP A 51 2.37 -10.89 0.75
N THR A 52 1.13 -10.65 1.21
CA THR A 52 0.03 -11.61 1.14
C THR A 52 -1.28 -10.97 0.73
N ILE A 53 -1.89 -11.45 -0.34
CA ILE A 53 -3.22 -11.01 -0.82
C ILE A 53 -4.17 -12.19 -0.94
N LYS A 54 -5.47 -11.91 -1.01
CA LYS A 54 -6.54 -12.90 -1.22
C LYS A 54 -7.25 -12.65 -2.55
N GLY A 55 -7.63 -13.70 -3.28
CA GLY A 55 -8.36 -13.60 -4.55
C GLY A 55 -8.76 -14.94 -5.14
N ASP A 56 -9.62 -14.93 -6.15
CA ASP A 56 -9.99 -16.08 -7.00
C ASP A 56 -9.08 -16.13 -8.23
N PHE A 57 -7.82 -16.49 -8.02
CA PHE A 57 -6.76 -16.35 -9.04
C PHE A 57 -6.80 -17.43 -10.13
N ASN A 58 -7.72 -18.40 -10.04
CA ASN A 58 -7.94 -19.42 -11.06
C ASN A 58 -9.39 -19.44 -11.61
N GLY A 59 -10.27 -18.58 -11.08
CA GLY A 59 -11.67 -18.43 -11.49
C GLY A 59 -12.53 -19.65 -11.18
N ASP A 60 -12.24 -20.36 -10.08
CA ASP A 60 -13.01 -21.52 -9.62
C ASP A 60 -14.08 -21.16 -8.56
N GLY A 61 -14.14 -19.90 -8.16
CA GLY A 61 -15.07 -19.35 -7.18
C GLY A 61 -14.61 -19.50 -5.73
N LYS A 62 -13.43 -20.04 -5.48
CA LYS A 62 -12.81 -20.11 -4.14
C LYS A 62 -11.78 -19.00 -4.00
N ILE A 63 -11.57 -18.61 -2.74
CA ILE A 63 -10.60 -17.57 -2.41
C ILE A 63 -9.32 -18.25 -1.92
N GLU A 64 -8.23 -17.99 -2.63
CA GLU A 64 -6.88 -18.39 -2.27
C GLU A 64 -6.09 -17.23 -1.69
N TYR A 65 -4.95 -17.55 -1.10
CA TYR A 65 -3.91 -16.59 -0.77
C TYR A 65 -2.79 -16.65 -1.81
N ALA A 66 -2.24 -15.48 -2.16
CA ALA A 66 -0.98 -15.36 -2.88
C ALA A 66 0.06 -14.72 -1.97
N TYR A 67 1.31 -15.21 -2.02
CA TYR A 67 2.41 -14.83 -1.15
C TYR A 67 3.61 -14.40 -1.97
N SER A 68 4.29 -13.33 -1.57
CA SER A 68 5.62 -13.00 -2.08
C SER A 68 6.68 -13.75 -1.28
N GLU A 69 7.59 -14.41 -1.99
CA GLU A 69 8.78 -15.04 -1.40
C GLU A 69 9.99 -14.09 -1.33
N SER A 70 9.79 -12.81 -1.66
CA SER A 70 10.86 -11.80 -1.61
C SER A 70 11.39 -11.60 -0.21
N ASN A 71 12.71 -11.40 -0.11
CA ASN A 71 13.41 -11.19 1.16
C ASN A 71 13.17 -9.76 1.69
N PRO A 72 12.47 -9.57 2.82
CA PRO A 72 12.13 -8.24 3.33
C PRO A 72 13.36 -7.48 3.88
N ALA A 73 14.46 -8.16 4.20
CA ALA A 73 15.64 -7.57 4.83
C ALA A 73 16.43 -6.62 3.91
N GLU A 74 16.19 -6.68 2.60
CA GLU A 74 16.99 -5.99 1.58
C GLU A 74 16.21 -4.87 0.87
N TYR A 75 15.04 -4.54 1.41
CA TYR A 75 14.10 -3.58 0.84
C TYR A 75 14.67 -2.15 0.70
N TYR A 76 15.86 -1.86 1.22
CA TYR A 76 16.49 -0.53 1.15
C TYR A 76 17.94 -0.52 0.65
N SER A 77 18.46 -1.63 0.12
CA SER A 77 19.75 -1.57 -0.59
C SER A 77 19.54 -1.00 -2.00
N LEU A 78 20.30 0.05 -2.35
CA LEU A 78 20.34 0.61 -3.71
C LEU A 78 21.21 -0.23 -4.66
N ASP A 79 21.95 -1.19 -4.11
CA ASP A 79 22.71 -2.16 -4.90
C ASP A 79 21.78 -3.28 -5.39
N GLU A 80 22.08 -3.87 -6.55
CA GLU A 80 21.43 -5.12 -6.97
C GLU A 80 21.62 -6.15 -5.86
N VAL A 81 20.53 -6.52 -5.18
CA VAL A 81 20.58 -7.61 -4.22
C VAL A 81 20.13 -8.88 -4.92
N ASP A 82 21.09 -9.52 -5.58
CA ASP A 82 20.97 -10.91 -5.99
C ASP A 82 21.45 -11.78 -4.82
N ASP A 83 20.53 -12.06 -3.89
CA ASP A 83 20.79 -12.98 -2.76
C ASP A 83 20.71 -14.46 -3.19
N GLY A 84 20.59 -14.72 -4.51
CA GLY A 84 20.45 -16.05 -5.09
C GLY A 84 19.12 -16.74 -4.77
N LYS A 85 18.16 -16.04 -4.15
CA LYS A 85 16.83 -16.60 -3.84
C LYS A 85 15.79 -16.24 -4.90
N LEU A 86 14.80 -17.10 -5.00
CA LEU A 86 13.64 -16.91 -5.85
C LEU A 86 12.74 -15.83 -5.25
N ASN A 87 12.35 -14.83 -6.04
CA ASN A 87 11.41 -13.77 -5.65
C ASN A 87 9.98 -14.10 -6.10
N ASN A 88 9.62 -15.37 -6.03
CA ASN A 88 8.40 -15.87 -6.65
C ASN A 88 7.15 -15.34 -5.95
N ILE A 89 6.03 -15.39 -6.68
CA ILE A 89 4.71 -15.35 -6.08
C ILE A 89 4.17 -16.76 -6.04
N THR A 90 3.85 -17.27 -4.86
CA THR A 90 3.27 -18.59 -4.66
C THR A 90 1.86 -18.52 -4.10
N PHE A 91 1.10 -19.60 -4.21
CA PHE A 91 -0.33 -19.62 -3.91
C PHE A 91 -0.66 -20.73 -2.91
N SER A 92 -1.67 -20.51 -2.07
CA SER A 92 -2.16 -21.52 -1.13
C SER A 92 -2.77 -22.74 -1.84
N ASN A 93 -3.28 -22.54 -3.06
CA ASN A 93 -3.74 -23.63 -3.91
C ASN A 93 -2.59 -24.12 -4.80
N PRO A 94 -2.07 -25.34 -4.60
CA PRO A 94 -0.90 -25.84 -5.32
C PRO A 94 -1.14 -26.14 -6.80
N THR A 95 -2.39 -26.06 -7.28
CA THR A 95 -2.69 -26.20 -8.71
C THR A 95 -2.46 -24.91 -9.49
N ILE A 96 -2.37 -23.77 -8.81
CA ILE A 96 -2.02 -22.47 -9.40
C ILE A 96 -0.49 -22.42 -9.52
N PRO A 97 0.07 -22.26 -10.72
CA PRO A 97 1.52 -22.20 -10.90
C PRO A 97 2.09 -20.94 -10.22
N ALA A 98 3.32 -21.03 -9.73
CA ALA A 98 4.02 -19.84 -9.23
C ALA A 98 4.29 -18.83 -10.34
N ILE A 99 4.38 -17.55 -9.99
CA ILE A 99 4.93 -16.51 -10.88
C ILE A 99 6.41 -16.38 -10.56
N GLU A 100 7.24 -16.79 -11.50
CA GLU A 100 8.70 -16.67 -11.36
C GLU A 100 9.17 -15.28 -11.80
N THR A 101 9.93 -14.62 -10.93
CA THR A 101 10.53 -13.31 -11.24
C THR A 101 11.91 -13.17 -10.61
N LYS A 102 12.80 -12.46 -11.30
CA LYS A 102 14.12 -12.07 -10.80
C LYS A 102 14.09 -10.77 -10.01
N PHE A 103 12.98 -10.03 -10.09
CA PHE A 103 12.81 -8.77 -9.38
C PHE A 103 12.25 -9.04 -7.99
N GLN A 104 12.82 -8.38 -6.97
CA GLN A 104 12.17 -8.27 -5.67
C GLN A 104 10.80 -7.60 -5.83
N ILE A 105 9.81 -8.16 -5.14
CA ILE A 105 8.44 -7.68 -5.13
C ILE A 105 8.29 -6.79 -3.91
N GLU A 106 7.87 -5.55 -4.15
CA GLU A 106 7.67 -4.58 -3.08
C GLU A 106 6.28 -4.71 -2.45
N ARG A 107 5.28 -4.97 -3.28
CA ARG A 107 3.89 -5.07 -2.84
C ARG A 107 3.09 -5.90 -3.83
N LEU A 108 2.27 -6.80 -3.31
CA LEU A 108 1.22 -7.49 -4.04
C LEU A 108 -0.11 -6.73 -3.98
N THR A 109 -0.94 -6.90 -5.00
CA THR A 109 -2.28 -6.33 -5.09
C THR A 109 -3.16 -7.31 -5.83
N ASN A 110 -4.33 -7.62 -5.28
CA ASN A 110 -5.40 -8.26 -6.05
C ASN A 110 -6.13 -7.15 -6.80
N GLU A 111 -6.04 -7.15 -8.13
CA GLU A 111 -6.69 -6.15 -8.98
C GLU A 111 -8.14 -6.51 -9.31
N GLY A 112 -8.61 -7.68 -8.84
CA GLY A 112 -9.88 -8.27 -9.19
C GLY A 112 -9.92 -8.72 -10.64
N ASP A 113 -11.11 -9.06 -11.13
CA ASP A 113 -11.35 -9.41 -12.54
C ASP A 113 -11.33 -8.14 -13.43
N LEU A 114 -10.13 -7.70 -13.80
CA LEU A 114 -9.90 -6.54 -14.68
C LEU A 114 -10.36 -6.82 -16.11
N ASN A 115 -10.24 -8.06 -16.55
CA ASN A 115 -10.47 -8.44 -17.94
C ASN A 115 -11.90 -8.97 -18.21
N GLY A 116 -12.65 -9.31 -17.16
CA GLY A 116 -14.02 -9.80 -17.23
C GLY A 116 -14.16 -11.28 -17.56
N ASP A 117 -13.11 -12.08 -17.41
CA ASP A 117 -13.12 -13.52 -17.66
C ASP A 117 -13.40 -14.35 -16.41
N GLY A 118 -13.64 -13.70 -15.27
CA GLY A 118 -13.93 -14.32 -13.98
C GLY A 118 -12.71 -14.87 -13.27
N ILE A 119 -11.50 -14.42 -13.62
CA ILE A 119 -10.25 -14.71 -12.91
C ILE A 119 -9.72 -13.40 -12.34
N ASP A 120 -9.35 -13.39 -11.06
CA ASP A 120 -8.71 -12.24 -10.46
C ASP A 120 -7.29 -12.04 -11.02
N GLU A 121 -6.98 -10.81 -11.42
CA GLU A 121 -5.64 -10.38 -11.81
C GLU A 121 -4.74 -10.09 -10.61
N ILE A 122 -3.47 -10.46 -10.74
CA ILE A 122 -2.44 -10.18 -9.74
C ILE A 122 -1.51 -9.06 -10.20
N GLY A 123 -1.57 -7.96 -9.47
CA GLY A 123 -0.70 -6.81 -9.65
C GLY A 123 0.44 -6.79 -8.65
N PHE A 124 1.62 -6.35 -9.06
CA PHE A 124 2.74 -6.18 -8.16
C PHE A 124 3.72 -5.09 -8.56
N ASN A 125 4.25 -4.41 -7.55
CA ASN A 125 5.35 -3.47 -7.70
C ASN A 125 6.66 -4.24 -7.75
N ARG A 126 7.42 -4.03 -8.83
CA ARG A 126 8.83 -4.41 -8.87
C ARG A 126 9.59 -3.38 -8.07
N ARG A 127 10.51 -3.84 -7.23
CA ARG A 127 11.49 -2.96 -6.57
C ARG A 127 12.09 -2.01 -7.59
N ALA A 128 11.92 -0.71 -7.33
CA ALA A 128 12.49 0.34 -8.14
C ALA A 128 13.94 0.59 -7.70
N ILE A 129 14.91 0.43 -8.59
CA ILE A 129 16.29 0.94 -8.41
C ILE A 129 16.40 2.43 -8.81
N SER A 130 15.27 3.07 -9.07
CA SER A 130 15.16 4.44 -9.56
C SER A 130 13.87 5.08 -9.06
N ARG A 131 13.68 6.39 -9.31
CA ARG A 131 12.42 7.10 -9.03
C ARG A 131 11.22 6.53 -9.79
N ILE A 132 11.43 5.76 -10.86
CA ILE A 132 10.37 5.11 -11.63
C ILE A 132 10.06 3.75 -11.01
N CYS A 133 8.89 3.62 -10.38
CA CYS A 133 8.36 2.36 -9.91
C CYS A 133 7.64 1.63 -11.05
N GLY A 134 7.97 0.36 -11.26
CA GLY A 134 7.36 -0.47 -12.28
C GLY A 134 6.28 -1.36 -11.70
N TYR A 135 5.04 -1.18 -12.15
CA TYR A 135 3.91 -2.03 -11.80
C TYR A 135 3.61 -3.02 -12.93
N THR A 136 3.40 -4.29 -12.59
CA THR A 136 3.06 -5.34 -13.55
C THR A 136 1.79 -6.04 -13.10
N VAL A 137 0.92 -6.36 -14.07
CA VAL A 137 -0.29 -7.16 -13.84
C VAL A 137 -0.23 -8.43 -14.65
N TYR A 138 -0.46 -9.56 -13.98
CA TYR A 138 -0.58 -10.87 -14.57
C TYR A 138 -2.00 -11.44 -14.42
N SER A 139 -2.39 -12.21 -15.43
CA SER A 139 -3.61 -13.02 -15.43
C SER A 139 -3.27 -14.48 -15.70
N LEU A 140 -3.97 -15.40 -15.03
CA LEU A 140 -3.79 -16.82 -15.24
C LEU A 140 -4.69 -17.27 -16.39
N SER A 141 -4.12 -17.80 -17.46
CA SER A 141 -4.95 -18.39 -18.51
C SER A 141 -5.68 -19.64 -17.99
N ARG A 142 -6.80 -19.98 -18.64
CA ARG A 142 -7.52 -21.25 -18.43
C ARG A 142 -6.69 -22.52 -18.66
N THR A 143 -5.48 -22.38 -19.20
CA THR A 143 -4.49 -23.46 -19.40
C THR A 143 -3.36 -23.42 -18.38
N ASN A 144 -3.55 -22.74 -17.24
CA ASN A 144 -2.54 -22.53 -16.18
C ASN A 144 -1.23 -21.90 -16.69
N GLN A 145 -1.33 -20.86 -17.52
CA GLN A 145 -0.18 -20.08 -17.94
C GLN A 145 -0.37 -18.61 -17.59
N TRP A 146 0.55 -18.05 -16.81
CA TRP A 146 0.57 -16.62 -16.50
C TRP A 146 0.89 -15.78 -17.74
N LYS A 147 0.15 -14.69 -17.93
CA LYS A 147 0.33 -13.75 -19.04
C LYS A 147 0.40 -12.31 -18.54
N GLU A 148 1.39 -11.54 -19.04
CA GLU A 148 1.47 -10.08 -18.82
C GLU A 148 0.32 -9.38 -19.52
N LEU A 149 -0.63 -8.86 -18.73
CA LEU A 149 -1.71 -8.03 -19.25
C LEU A 149 -1.26 -6.58 -19.39
N LEU A 150 -0.53 -6.09 -18.39
CA LEU A 150 -0.17 -4.69 -18.25
C LEU A 150 1.20 -4.53 -17.60
N ARG A 151 1.93 -3.52 -18.08
CA ARG A 151 3.08 -2.96 -17.37
C ARG A 151 3.04 -1.44 -17.48
N VAL A 152 3.11 -0.76 -16.35
CA VAL A 152 3.09 0.70 -16.26
C VAL A 152 4.16 1.20 -15.30
N GLY A 153 4.64 2.41 -15.54
CA GLY A 153 5.56 3.11 -14.63
C GLY A 153 4.85 4.28 -13.95
N TYR A 154 5.18 4.54 -12.69
CA TYR A 154 4.75 5.75 -11.99
C TYR A 154 5.90 6.32 -11.15
N ASP A 155 5.77 7.56 -10.69
CA ASP A 155 6.76 8.19 -9.82
C ASP A 155 6.63 7.66 -8.38
N ALA A 156 7.67 7.02 -7.87
CA ALA A 156 7.73 6.50 -6.51
C ALA A 156 7.59 7.58 -5.42
N LEU A 157 7.90 8.85 -5.73
CA LEU A 157 7.71 9.97 -4.81
C LEU A 157 6.24 10.44 -4.73
N ASN A 158 5.44 10.06 -5.72
CA ASN A 158 4.02 10.38 -5.78
C ASN A 158 3.21 9.18 -6.29
N PRO A 159 3.19 8.07 -5.52
CA PRO A 159 2.58 6.84 -5.97
C PRO A 159 1.05 7.00 -6.08
N PRO A 160 0.42 6.44 -7.12
CA PRO A 160 -1.03 6.43 -7.21
C PRO A 160 -1.64 5.59 -6.09
N ARG A 161 -2.87 5.92 -5.68
CA ARG A 161 -3.62 5.08 -4.73
C ARG A 161 -4.08 3.76 -5.38
N ASP A 162 -4.41 3.85 -6.65
CA ASP A 162 -4.95 2.77 -7.48
C ASP A 162 -4.24 2.84 -8.83
N VAL A 163 -3.45 1.82 -9.16
CA VAL A 163 -2.57 1.87 -10.35
C VAL A 163 -3.39 1.59 -11.61
N CYS A 164 -4.31 0.63 -11.57
CA CYS A 164 -5.17 0.34 -12.70
C CYS A 164 -6.55 -0.19 -12.27
N ARG A 165 -7.56 0.14 -13.08
CA ARG A 165 -8.94 -0.29 -12.87
C ARG A 165 -9.65 -0.50 -14.20
N PRO A 166 -10.74 -1.28 -14.25
CA PRO A 166 -11.51 -1.46 -15.49
C PRO A 166 -11.99 -0.12 -16.05
N ASP A 167 -11.97 0.05 -17.38
CA ASP A 167 -12.71 1.14 -18.01
C ASP A 167 -14.20 0.77 -18.07
N PRO A 168 -15.08 1.49 -17.35
CA PRO A 168 -16.51 1.13 -17.26
C PRO A 168 -17.24 1.24 -18.60
N ASN A 169 -16.66 1.92 -19.60
CA ASN A 169 -17.28 2.15 -20.90
C ASN A 169 -16.66 1.33 -22.02
N ARG A 170 -15.52 0.65 -21.78
CA ARG A 170 -14.76 -0.05 -22.81
C ARG A 170 -14.25 -1.40 -22.29
N PRO A 171 -15.00 -2.49 -22.50
CA PRO A 171 -14.55 -3.84 -22.16
C PRO A 171 -13.20 -4.17 -22.78
N GLY A 172 -12.32 -4.84 -22.01
CA GLY A 172 -10.95 -5.15 -22.42
C GLY A 172 -9.99 -3.95 -22.40
N TYR A 173 -10.41 -2.82 -21.80
CA TYR A 173 -9.55 -1.69 -21.51
C TYR A 173 -9.54 -1.40 -20.01
N VAL A 174 -8.42 -0.89 -19.55
CA VAL A 174 -8.22 -0.41 -18.19
C VAL A 174 -7.81 1.05 -18.20
N ILE A 175 -8.19 1.79 -17.17
CA ILE A 175 -7.65 3.11 -16.90
C ILE A 175 -6.47 2.94 -15.96
N VAL A 176 -5.31 3.45 -16.36
CA VAL A 176 -4.06 3.36 -15.60
C VAL A 176 -3.63 4.73 -15.11
N GLN A 177 -3.12 4.81 -13.89
CA GLN A 177 -2.42 5.98 -13.37
C GLN A 177 -0.92 5.83 -13.63
N THR A 178 -0.35 6.78 -14.37
CA THR A 178 1.06 6.80 -14.76
C THR A 178 1.58 8.24 -14.72
N VAL A 179 2.78 8.49 -15.23
CA VAL A 179 3.40 9.81 -15.22
C VAL A 179 3.95 10.18 -16.60
N GLU A 180 3.93 11.46 -16.91
CA GLU A 180 4.74 12.08 -17.96
C GLU A 180 5.94 12.78 -17.33
N TRP A 181 7.11 12.62 -17.94
CA TRP A 181 8.37 13.19 -17.46
C TRP A 181 8.80 14.35 -18.36
N GLU A 182 9.04 15.52 -17.76
CA GLU A 182 9.56 16.71 -18.43
C GLU A 182 10.62 17.36 -17.53
N ASP A 183 11.84 17.55 -18.04
CA ASP A 183 12.96 18.16 -17.33
C ASP A 183 13.25 17.60 -15.92
N GLY A 184 13.00 16.30 -15.72
CA GLY A 184 13.22 15.60 -14.43
C GLY A 184 12.06 15.71 -13.44
N GLU A 185 11.02 16.45 -13.78
CA GLU A 185 9.76 16.52 -13.05
C GLU A 185 8.74 15.54 -13.64
N SER A 186 7.90 14.97 -12.77
CA SER A 186 6.84 14.04 -13.17
C SER A 186 5.46 14.66 -12.96
N THR A 187 4.61 14.56 -13.98
CA THR A 187 3.20 14.93 -13.89
C THR A 187 2.33 13.67 -13.89
N PRO A 188 1.54 13.38 -12.83
CA PRO A 188 0.59 12.28 -12.84
C PRO A 188 -0.49 12.47 -13.89
N ILE A 189 -0.81 11.39 -14.58
CA ILE A 189 -1.82 11.36 -15.64
C ILE A 189 -2.60 10.05 -15.58
N GLU A 190 -3.81 10.06 -16.13
CA GLU A 190 -4.57 8.85 -16.41
C GLU A 190 -4.57 8.55 -17.92
N LYS A 191 -4.37 7.29 -18.28
CA LYS A 191 -4.45 6.81 -19.66
C LYS A 191 -5.35 5.60 -19.73
N THR A 192 -6.10 5.48 -20.82
CA THR A 192 -6.81 4.23 -21.10
C THR A 192 -5.96 3.34 -22.00
N VAL A 193 -5.74 2.10 -21.58
CA VAL A 193 -4.90 1.13 -22.25
C VAL A 193 -5.70 -0.14 -22.52
N LYS A 194 -5.50 -0.74 -23.68
CA LYS A 194 -6.06 -2.06 -23.99
C LYS A 194 -5.21 -3.13 -23.29
N ILE A 195 -5.82 -3.99 -22.51
CA ILE A 195 -5.15 -5.17 -21.92
C ILE A 195 -5.05 -6.29 -22.95
N LYS A 196 -3.97 -7.07 -22.88
CA LYS A 196 -3.54 -8.02 -23.93
C LYS A 196 -4.17 -9.39 -23.80
#